data_AF-A0A0F9IAH2-F1
#
_entry.id   AF-A0A0F9IAH2-F1
#
_cell.length_a   1.000
_cell.length_b   1.000
_cell.length_c   1.000
_cell.angle_alpha   90.00
_cell.angle_beta   90.00
_cell.angle_gamma   90.00
#
_symmetry.space_group_name_H-M   'P 1'
#
loop_
_entity.id
_entity.type
_entity.pdbx_description
1 polymer ?
#
loop_
_entity_poly.entity_id
_entity_poly.type
_entity_poly.pdbx_seq_one_letter_code
_entity_poly.pdbx_strand_id
1 'polypeptide(L)'
;MADRDRQLAAQEAGKQRSLSPVTELECNVDECRYHDADSMFYVTVVDGPRVGFLLGPYRNHQDAIDNVDRGRDLANETDPRAAFYSFGTASIKRERQTVFGR
;
A
#
# COMPACT_ATOMS: atom_id res chain seq x y z
N MET A 1 53.31 -18.03 -31.41
CA MET A 1 53.32 -17.32 -30.10
C MET A 1 52.37 -16.14 -30.24
N ALA A 2 51.05 -16.29 -30.43
CA ALA A 2 50.07 -17.09 -29.70
C ALA A 2 50.14 -16.85 -28.19
N ASP A 3 49.00 -16.43 -27.63
CA ASP A 3 48.67 -16.31 -26.21
C ASP A 3 49.04 -15.00 -25.49
N ARG A 4 48.26 -13.95 -25.79
CA ARG A 4 47.82 -13.00 -24.76
C ARG A 4 46.42 -12.43 -25.03
N ASP A 5 45.67 -13.17 -25.82
CA ASP A 5 44.28 -12.92 -26.20
C ASP A 5 43.41 -13.90 -25.41
N ARG A 6 43.26 -13.62 -24.10
CA ARG A 6 42.32 -14.26 -23.16
C ARG A 6 42.74 -13.89 -21.75
N GLN A 7 42.15 -12.83 -21.21
CA GLN A 7 41.73 -12.83 -19.81
C GLN A 7 40.71 -11.71 -19.59
N LEU A 8 39.45 -12.14 -19.47
CA LEU A 8 38.43 -11.63 -18.54
C LEU A 8 37.92 -10.21 -18.86
N ALA A 9 36.90 -10.00 -19.71
CA ALA A 9 35.51 -10.45 -19.56
C ALA A 9 34.96 -10.27 -18.12
N ALA A 10 33.90 -9.46 -18.05
CA ALA A 10 32.94 -9.29 -16.96
C ALA A 10 33.37 -8.44 -15.74
N GLN A 11 32.80 -7.22 -15.71
CA GLN A 11 32.28 -6.50 -14.54
C GLN A 11 31.72 -5.19 -15.10
N GLU A 12 30.48 -5.14 -15.62
CA GLU A 12 29.21 -5.13 -14.84
C GLU A 12 29.29 -4.12 -13.67
N ALA A 13 28.45 -3.11 -13.52
CA ALA A 13 27.19 -2.80 -14.14
C ALA A 13 27.01 -1.27 -14.11
N GLY A 14 26.55 -0.71 -15.23
CA GLY A 14 26.02 0.64 -15.26
C GLY A 14 24.85 0.72 -14.29
N LYS A 15 24.96 1.61 -13.30
CA LYS A 15 23.87 1.96 -12.39
C LYS A 15 22.83 2.76 -13.18
N GLN A 16 22.11 2.06 -14.05
CA GLN A 16 20.91 2.58 -14.69
C GLN A 16 19.89 2.81 -13.58
N ARG A 17 19.65 4.09 -13.26
CA ARG A 17 18.45 4.54 -12.58
C ARG A 17 17.27 4.21 -13.49
N SER A 18 16.74 3.00 -13.36
CA SER A 18 15.46 2.64 -13.93
C SER A 18 14.40 3.47 -13.20
N LEU A 19 13.95 4.54 -13.86
CA LEU A 19 12.63 5.09 -13.61
C LEU A 19 11.64 4.03 -14.09
N SER A 20 11.21 3.15 -13.17
CA SER A 20 10.16 2.19 -13.46
C SER A 20 8.84 2.95 -13.72
N PRO A 21 8.03 2.48 -14.67
CA PRO A 21 6.69 3.02 -14.88
C PRO A 21 5.87 2.81 -13.60
N VAL A 22 5.20 3.86 -13.15
CA VAL A 22 4.22 3.83 -12.05
C VAL A 22 3.00 3.02 -12.51
N THR A 23 3.14 1.71 -12.50
CA THR A 23 2.07 0.75 -12.70
C THR A 23 2.35 -0.38 -11.72
N GLU A 24 1.39 -0.61 -10.82
CA GLU A 24 1.44 -1.59 -9.72
C GLU A 24 2.29 -1.16 -8.52
N LEU A 25 1.63 -0.55 -7.53
CA LEU A 25 2.06 -0.62 -6.13
C LEU A 25 1.92 -2.08 -5.66
N GLU A 26 2.80 -2.96 -6.14
CA GLU A 26 3.14 -4.15 -5.36
C GLU A 26 3.85 -3.62 -4.12
N CYS A 27 3.16 -3.58 -2.98
CA CYS A 27 3.81 -3.34 -1.71
C CYS A 27 4.84 -4.45 -1.49
N ASN A 28 6.10 -4.23 -1.88
CA ASN A 28 7.20 -5.17 -1.69
C ASN A 28 7.33 -5.50 -0.19
N VAL A 29 6.78 -6.66 0.17
CA VAL A 29 6.46 -7.12 1.53
C VAL A 29 7.70 -7.29 2.42
N ASP A 30 8.89 -7.44 1.82
CA ASP A 30 10.11 -7.80 2.56
C ASP A 30 10.90 -6.61 3.16
N GLU A 31 10.67 -5.36 2.73
CA GLU A 31 11.38 -4.18 3.28
C GLU A 31 10.45 -3.06 3.81
N CYS A 32 9.13 -3.24 3.71
CA CYS A 32 8.18 -2.27 4.25
C CYS A 32 8.08 -2.42 5.77
N ARG A 33 8.61 -1.42 6.52
CA ARG A 33 8.43 -1.22 7.98
C ARG A 33 6.96 -1.21 8.47
N TYR A 34 6.00 -1.36 7.56
CA TYR A 34 4.55 -1.38 7.81
C TYR A 34 4.00 -2.75 8.22
N HIS A 35 4.76 -3.84 8.06
CA HIS A 35 4.35 -5.20 8.44
C HIS A 35 5.07 -5.67 9.72
N ASP A 36 4.80 -5.03 10.86
CA ASP A 36 4.94 -5.77 12.13
C ASP A 36 3.85 -6.86 12.15
N ALA A 37 4.17 -8.09 12.58
CA ALA A 37 3.27 -9.24 12.57
C ALA A 37 1.91 -9.01 13.27
N ASP A 38 1.84 -8.02 14.17
CA ASP A 38 0.63 -7.63 14.92
C ASP A 38 -0.12 -6.42 14.33
N SER A 39 0.26 -5.96 13.13
CA SER A 39 -0.40 -4.81 12.49
C SER A 39 -1.67 -5.24 11.79
N MET A 40 -2.79 -4.62 12.17
CA MET A 40 -4.08 -4.76 11.50
C MET A 40 -4.25 -3.60 10.53
N PHE A 41 -4.73 -3.89 9.33
CA PHE A 41 -4.94 -2.89 8.29
C PHE A 41 -6.41 -2.52 8.18
N TYR A 42 -6.68 -1.25 7.94
CA TYR A 42 -8.03 -0.70 7.86
C TYR A 42 -8.14 0.23 6.66
N VAL A 43 -9.32 0.28 6.07
CA VAL A 43 -9.70 1.36 5.15
C VAL A 43 -10.13 2.55 5.99
N THR A 44 -9.57 3.72 5.70
CA THR A 44 -9.80 4.94 6.43
C THR A 44 -10.27 6.06 5.52
N VAL A 45 -11.01 7.01 6.12
CA VAL A 45 -11.44 8.26 5.49
C VAL A 45 -10.94 9.44 6.30
N VAL A 46 -10.60 10.53 5.61
CA VAL A 46 -10.16 11.79 6.22
C VAL A 46 -11.05 12.92 5.70
N ASP A 47 -11.64 13.66 6.65
CA ASP A 47 -12.38 14.91 6.43
C ASP A 47 -11.73 16.01 7.30
N GLY A 48 -10.79 16.75 6.70
CA GLY A 48 -10.00 17.76 7.40
C GLY A 48 -9.29 17.18 8.63
N PRO A 49 -9.61 17.62 9.87
CA PRO A 49 -8.98 17.10 11.09
C PRO A 49 -9.54 15.75 11.56
N ARG A 50 -10.59 15.22 10.93
CA ARG A 50 -11.27 14.00 11.36
C ARG A 50 -10.80 12.79 10.55
N VAL A 51 -10.53 11.69 11.24
CA VAL A 51 -10.18 10.40 10.64
C VAL A 51 -11.20 9.36 11.08
N GLY A 52 -11.81 8.67 10.12
CA GLY A 52 -12.75 7.57 10.34
C GLY A 52 -12.20 6.24 9.83
N PHE A 53 -12.54 5.15 10.51
CA PHE A 53 -12.24 3.78 10.07
C PHE A 53 -13.48 3.20 9.41
N LEU A 54 -13.41 2.91 8.11
CA LEU A 54 -14.54 2.46 7.30
C LEU A 54 -14.70 0.95 7.32
N LEU A 55 -13.61 0.22 6.98
CA LEU A 55 -13.58 -1.24 6.83
C LEU A 55 -12.34 -1.83 7.48
N GLY A 56 -12.44 -3.09 7.91
CA GLY A 56 -11.38 -3.85 8.57
C GLY A 56 -11.88 -4.54 9.85
N PRO A 57 -10.99 -5.16 10.64
CA PRO A 57 -9.56 -5.33 10.38
C PRO A 57 -9.26 -6.29 9.23
N TYR A 58 -8.25 -5.95 8.42
CA TYR A 58 -7.61 -6.83 7.43
C TYR A 58 -6.25 -7.28 7.93
N ARG A 59 -5.86 -8.50 7.55
CA ARG A 59 -4.55 -9.08 7.91
C ARG A 59 -3.43 -8.57 7.01
N ASN A 60 -3.75 -8.32 5.74
CA ASN A 60 -2.79 -7.84 4.75
C ASN A 60 -3.11 -6.40 4.36
N HIS A 61 -2.06 -5.63 4.06
CA HIS A 61 -2.21 -4.27 3.56
C HIS A 61 -2.91 -4.26 2.20
N GLN A 62 -2.56 -5.21 1.32
CA GLN A 62 -3.16 -5.33 0.00
C GLN A 62 -4.68 -5.54 0.08
N ASP A 63 -5.16 -6.41 0.97
CA ASP A 63 -6.59 -6.62 1.18
C ASP A 63 -7.32 -5.31 1.55
N ALA A 64 -6.67 -4.44 2.34
CA ALA A 64 -7.23 -3.14 2.67
C ALA A 64 -7.25 -2.20 1.46
N ILE A 65 -6.19 -2.19 0.64
CA ILE A 65 -6.10 -1.40 -0.60
C ILE A 65 -7.22 -1.81 -1.56
N ASP A 66 -7.40 -3.11 -1.78
CA ASP A 66 -8.40 -3.67 -2.69
C ASP A 66 -9.84 -3.34 -2.25
N ASN A 67 -10.03 -2.98 -0.97
CA ASN A 67 -11.32 -2.58 -0.41
C ASN A 67 -11.48 -1.06 -0.23
N VAL A 68 -10.51 -0.22 -0.65
CA VAL A 68 -10.63 1.25 -0.53
C VAL A 68 -11.79 1.78 -1.35
N ASP A 69 -11.92 1.34 -2.61
CA ASP A 69 -13.01 1.80 -3.48
C ASP A 69 -14.37 1.36 -2.94
N ARG A 70 -14.47 0.13 -2.43
CA ARG A 70 -15.67 -0.34 -1.71
C ARG A 70 -16.01 0.56 -0.52
N GLY A 71 -15.01 0.95 0.28
CA GLY A 71 -15.21 1.87 1.40
C GLY A 71 -15.69 3.25 0.96
N ARG A 72 -15.17 3.75 -0.17
CA ARG A 72 -15.61 5.00 -0.79
C ARG A 72 -17.07 4.92 -1.24
N ASP A 73 -17.46 3.84 -1.91
CA ASP A 73 -18.84 3.67 -2.39
C ASP A 73 -19.84 3.65 -1.22
N LEU A 74 -19.55 2.89 -0.17
CA LEU A 74 -20.38 2.85 1.04
C LEU A 74 -20.48 4.22 1.73
N ALA A 75 -19.38 4.97 1.75
CA ALA A 75 -19.38 6.33 2.30
C ALA A 75 -20.25 7.28 1.45
N ASN A 76 -20.17 7.18 0.12
CA ASN A 76 -20.99 7.97 -0.81
C ASN A 76 -22.50 7.65 -0.71
N GLU A 77 -22.84 6.38 -0.46
CA GLU A 77 -24.24 5.98 -0.22
C GLU A 77 -24.81 6.55 1.09
N THR A 78 -23.95 6.75 2.09
CA THR A 78 -24.37 7.15 3.45
C THR A 78 -24.33 8.67 3.65
N ASP A 79 -23.30 9.34 3.11
CA ASP A 79 -23.08 10.78 3.27
C ASP A 79 -22.80 11.44 1.90
N PRO A 80 -23.70 12.32 1.41
CA PRO A 80 -23.48 13.05 0.16
C PRO A 80 -22.19 13.89 0.12
N ARG A 81 -21.60 14.22 1.28
CA ARG A 81 -20.34 14.96 1.36
C ARG A 81 -19.13 14.06 1.18
N ALA A 82 -19.30 12.73 1.16
CA ALA A 82 -18.21 11.78 1.04
C ALA A 82 -17.41 11.92 -0.26
N ALA A 83 -18.01 12.49 -1.31
CA ALA A 83 -17.32 12.84 -2.55
C ALA A 83 -16.15 13.82 -2.35
N PHE A 84 -16.13 14.57 -1.24
CA PHE A 84 -15.08 15.52 -0.89
C PHE A 84 -14.07 14.97 0.13
N TYR A 85 -14.26 13.75 0.63
CA TYR A 85 -13.36 13.14 1.59
C TYR A 85 -12.17 12.47 0.91
N SER A 86 -11.07 12.31 1.65
CA SER A 86 -9.89 11.56 1.20
C SER A 86 -9.93 10.14 1.74
N PHE A 87 -9.73 9.14 0.89
CA PHE A 87 -9.79 7.72 1.24
C PHE A 87 -8.41 7.08 1.12
N GLY A 88 -8.13 6.11 1.98
CA GLY A 88 -6.87 5.37 1.95
C GLY A 88 -6.85 4.23 2.97
N THR A 89 -5.65 3.84 3.37
CA THR A 89 -5.43 2.74 4.32
C THR A 89 -4.54 3.17 5.49
N ALA A 90 -4.79 2.63 6.67
CA ALA A 90 -3.92 2.78 7.83
C ALA A 90 -3.63 1.42 8.48
N SER A 91 -2.44 1.28 9.07
CA SER A 91 -2.09 0.15 9.93
C SER A 91 -2.12 0.58 11.40
N ILE A 92 -2.63 -0.29 12.27
CA ILE A 92 -2.67 -0.07 13.71
C ILE A 92 -2.51 -1.40 14.45
N LYS A 93 -1.81 -1.38 15.59
CA LYS A 93 -1.59 -2.57 16.45
C LYS A 93 -2.71 -2.86 17.44
N ARG A 94 -3.80 -2.09 17.38
CA ARG A 94 -4.95 -2.19 18.29
C ARG A 94 -6.22 -2.22 17.48
N GLU A 95 -7.14 -3.10 17.85
CA GLU A 95 -8.43 -3.19 17.19
C GLU A 95 -9.20 -1.87 17.31
N ARG A 96 -9.80 -1.46 16.20
CA ARG A 96 -10.68 -0.30 16.09
C ARG A 96 -12.03 -0.71 15.56
N GLN A 97 -13.07 -0.05 16.06
CA GLN A 97 -14.41 -0.16 15.51
C GLN A 97 -14.46 0.55 14.16
N THR A 98 -15.04 -0.13 13.19
CA THR A 98 -15.23 0.36 11.82
C THR A 98 -16.70 0.65 11.56
N VAL A 99 -16.99 1.70 10.79
CA VAL A 99 -18.36 2.16 10.49
C VAL A 99 -19.16 1.11 9.72
N PHE A 100 -18.52 0.47 8.74
CA PHE A 100 -19.13 -0.56 7.89
C PHE A 100 -18.58 -1.96 8.20
N GLY A 101 -18.05 -2.14 9.42
CA GLY A 101 -17.47 -3.40 9.90
C GLY A 101 -18.46 -4.55 9.89
N ARG A 102 -17.92 -5.76 9.64
CA ARG A 102 -18.68 -7.01 9.53
C ARG A 102 -19.44 -7.35 10.80
#